data_AF-A0A9W5Q4X2-F1
#
_entry.id   AF-A0A9W5Q4X2-F1
#
_cell.length_a   1.000
_cell.length_b   1.000
_cell.length_c   1.000
_cell.angle_alpha   90.00
_cell.angle_beta   90.00
_cell.angle_gamma   90.00
#
_symmetry.space_group_name_H-M   'P 1'
#
loop_
_entity.id
_entity.type
_entity.pdbx_description
1 polymer ?
#
loop_
_entity_poly.entity_id
_entity_poly.type
_entity_poly.pdbx_seq_one_letter_code
_entity_poly.pdbx_strand_id
1 'polypeptide(L)' 'MKTVHVTYFKQSGKYYTHETIEISEGLNGYEAIAEEIPKHHRIKEMAMLVQDSDDGKEPYIVPHLYNPKVGSIE' A
#
# COMPACT_ATOMS: atom_id res chain seq x y z
N MET A 1 -12.80 0.46 11.70
CA MET A 1 -12.06 0.63 10.44
C MET A 1 -10.62 0.98 10.78
N LYS A 2 -9.66 0.41 10.07
CA LYS A 2 -8.24 0.76 10.24
C LYS A 2 -7.76 1.62 9.10
N THR A 3 -6.84 2.51 9.43
CA THR A 3 -6.32 3.51 8.50
C THR A 3 -4.91 3.11 8.12
N VAL A 4 -4.58 3.13 6.83
CA VAL A 4 -3.20 2.88 6.38
C VAL A 4 -2.75 3.96 5.42
N HIS A 5 -1.47 4.31 5.51
CA HIS A 5 -0.83 5.29 4.65
C HIS A 5 -0.22 4.61 3.43
N VAL A 6 -0.50 5.17 2.27
CA VAL A 6 -0.04 4.66 0.98
C VAL A 6 0.76 5.75 0.30
N THR A 7 2.05 5.50 0.08
CA THR A 7 2.96 6.44 -0.61
C THR A 7 3.33 5.90 -1.97
N TYR A 8 3.10 6.70 -3.01
CA TYR A 8 3.43 6.38 -4.39
C TYR A 8 4.78 6.95 -4.79
N PHE A 9 5.55 6.12 -5.49
CA PHE A 9 6.84 6.46 -6.06
C PHE A 9 6.81 6.21 -7.57
N LYS A 10 7.39 7.14 -8.33
CA LYS A 10 7.67 6.93 -9.76
C LYS A 10 8.64 5.74 -9.91
N GLN A 11 8.72 5.18 -11.11
CA GLN A 11 9.72 4.14 -11.44
C GLN A 11 11.17 4.57 -11.16
N SER A 12 11.45 5.87 -11.20
CA SER A 12 12.75 6.44 -10.81
C SER A 12 13.04 6.41 -9.30
N GLY A 13 12.11 5.93 -8.47
CA GLY A 13 12.17 5.98 -7.01
C GLY A 13 11.81 7.34 -6.40
N LYS A 14 11.51 8.35 -7.23
CA LYS A 14 11.11 9.68 -6.74
C LYS A 14 9.68 9.65 -6.17
N TYR A 15 9.49 10.27 -5.01
CA TYR A 15 8.18 10.53 -4.43
C TYR A 15 7.25 11.20 -5.46
N TYR A 16 6.00 10.75 -5.47
CA TYR A 16 4.94 11.34 -6.30
C TYR A 16 3.83 11.93 -5.45
N THR A 17 3.15 11.10 -4.67
CA THR A 17 2.04 11.51 -3.78
C THR A 17 1.89 10.50 -2.66
N HIS A 18 1.14 10.85 -1.62
CA HIS A 18 0.61 9.89 -0.65
C HIS A 18 -0.91 10.03 -0.57
N GLU A 19 -1.56 8.98 -0.10
CA GLU A 19 -2.96 8.97 0.29
C GLU A 19 -3.17 8.08 1.52
N THR A 20 -4.38 8.13 2.04
CA THR A 20 -4.80 7.32 3.17
C THR A 20 -5.98 6.49 2.74
N ILE A 21 -5.95 5.19 3.01
CA ILE A 21 -7.05 4.28 2.69
C ILE A 21 -7.57 3.63 3.98
N GLU A 22 -8.88 3.40 4.00
CA GLU A 22 -9.55 2.72 5.10
C GLU A 22 -9.71 1.24 4.74
N ILE A 23 -9.33 0.36 5.66
CA ILE A 23 -9.41 -1.09 5.52
C ILE A 23 -10.33 -1.62 6.62
N SER A 24 -11.14 -2.62 6.26
CA SER A 24 -12.02 -3.30 7.20
C SER A 24 -11.23 -3.96 8.33
N GLU A 25 -11.71 -3.81 9.57
CA GLU A 25 -11.12 -4.45 10.76
C GLU A 25 -11.25 -5.98 10.77
N GLY A 26 -12.09 -6.54 9.90
CA GLY A 26 -12.30 -7.99 9.79
C GLY A 26 -11.19 -8.75 9.08
N LEU A 27 -10.26 -8.05 8.43
CA LEU A 27 -9.10 -8.66 7.75
C LEU A 27 -7.88 -8.62 8.67
N ASN A 28 -7.02 -9.64 8.62
CA ASN A 28 -5.69 -9.51 9.21
C ASN A 28 -4.76 -8.71 8.29
N GLY A 29 -3.62 -8.21 8.82
CA GLY A 29 -2.70 -7.35 8.05
C GLY A 29 -2.16 -7.97 6.76
N TYR A 30 -2.01 -9.29 6.70
CA TYR A 30 -1.55 -9.98 5.50
C TYR A 30 -2.64 -10.09 4.43
N GLU A 31 -3.87 -10.41 4.84
CA GLU A 31 -5.04 -10.41 3.95
C GLU A 31 -5.29 -9.03 3.37
N ALA A 32 -5.16 -7.99 4.20
CA ALA A 32 -5.24 -6.61 3.76
C ALA A 32 -4.20 -6.30 2.66
N ILE A 33 -2.94 -6.70 2.82
CA ILE A 33 -1.87 -6.48 1.83
C ILE A 33 -2.12 -7.27 0.54
N ALA A 34 -2.61 -8.51 0.64
CA ALA A 34 -2.75 -9.39 -0.51
C ALA A 34 -4.02 -9.11 -1.33
N GLU A 35 -5.13 -8.80 -0.66
CA GLU A 35 -6.44 -8.76 -1.30
C GLU A 35 -7.01 -7.34 -1.43
N GLU A 36 -6.85 -6.49 -0.41
CA GLU A 36 -7.55 -5.22 -0.36
C GLU A 36 -6.70 -4.07 -0.89
N ILE A 37 -5.48 -3.92 -0.38
CA ILE A 37 -4.57 -2.83 -0.75
C ILE A 37 -4.26 -2.79 -2.26
N PRO A 38 -4.07 -3.91 -2.98
CA PRO A 38 -3.87 -3.88 -4.43
C PRO A 38 -5.10 -3.38 -5.20
N LYS A 39 -6.33 -3.54 -4.68
CA LYS A 39 -7.54 -2.96 -5.29
C LYS A 39 -7.52 -1.43 -5.23
N HIS A 40 -6.85 -0.88 -4.22
CA HIS A 40 -6.63 0.56 -4.07
C HIS A 40 -5.40 1.08 -4.85
N HIS A 41 -4.68 0.22 -5.58
CA HIS A 41 -3.53 0.64 -6.39
C HIS A 41 -3.98 1.46 -7.60
N ARG A 42 -4.22 2.75 -7.37
CA ARG A 42 -4.83 3.66 -8.32
C ARG A 42 -3.93 3.94 -9.52
N ILE A 43 -2.61 3.91 -9.32
CA ILE A 43 -1.61 4.25 -10.34
C ILE A 43 -0.76 3.01 -10.63
N LYS A 44 -1.24 2.20 -11.58
CA LYS A 44 -0.70 0.87 -11.91
C LYS A 44 0.79 0.83 -12.28
N GLU A 45 1.38 1.94 -12.71
CA GLU A 45 2.78 2.01 -13.14
C GLU A 45 3.74 2.47 -12.03
N MET A 46 3.23 2.81 -10.84
CA MET A 46 4.01 3.36 -9.74
C MET A 46 4.19 2.36 -8.61
N ALA A 47 5.38 2.35 -8.01
CA ALA A 47 5.62 1.61 -6.78
C ALA A 47 4.84 2.25 -5.63
N MET A 48 4.40 1.42 -4.69
CA MET A 48 3.50 1.80 -3.62
C MET A 48 4.03 1.26 -2.30
N LEU A 49 4.42 2.16 -1.40
CA LEU A 49 4.79 1.82 -0.03
C LEU A 49 3.57 1.94 0.87
N VAL A 50 3.23 0.86 1.55
CA VAL A 50 2.08 0.79 2.45
C VAL A 50 2.60 0.70 3.87
N GLN A 51 2.11 1.57 4.74
CA GLN A 51 2.52 1.67 6.14
C GLN A 51 1.29 1.82 7.03
N ASP A 52 1.45 1.43 8.28
CA ASP A 52 0.45 1.67 9.31
C ASP A 52 0.19 3.17 9.50
N SER A 53 -1.01 3.53 9.94
CA SER A 53 -1.23 4.88 10.44
C SER A 53 -0.46 5.06 11.74
N ASP A 54 0.26 6.17 11.90
CA ASP A 54 0.97 6.52 13.15
C ASP A 54 0.00 6.86 14.30
N ASP A 55 -1.09 6.10 14.47
CA ASP A 55 -2.17 6.31 15.43
C ASP A 55 -1.81 5.84 16.86
N GLY A 56 -0.57 5.41 17.06
CA GLY A 56 -0.01 5.00 18.35
C GLY A 56 -0.50 3.64 18.85
N LYS A 57 -1.18 2.85 18.02
CA LYS A 57 -1.59 1.48 18.35
C LYS A 57 -0.58 0.45 17.86
N GLU A 58 -0.82 -0.82 18.20
CA GLU A 58 -0.04 -1.91 17.61
C GLU A 58 -0.16 -1.89 16.09
N PRO A 59 0.97 -1.97 15.37
CA PRO A 59 0.98 -1.83 13.92
C PRO A 59 0.12 -2.93 13.32
N TYR A 60 -0.93 -2.54 12.64
CA TYR A 60 -1.85 -3.47 11.99
C TYR A 60 -1.22 -4.11 10.74
N ILE A 61 -0.37 -3.34 10.08
CA ILE A 61 0.32 -3.70 8.85
C ILE A 61 1.82 -3.48 9.02
N VAL A 62 2.60 -4.48 8.63
CA VAL A 62 4.05 -4.33 8.47
C VAL A 62 4.32 -3.50 7.21
N PRO A 63 5.21 -2.50 7.25
CA PRO A 63 5.58 -1.73 6.06
C PRO A 63 5.91 -2.63 4.87
N HIS A 64 5.22 -2.43 3.75
CA HIS A 64 5.35 -3.28 2.57
C HIS A 64 5.46 -2.45 1.30
N LEU A 65 6.45 -2.77 0.46
CA LEU A 65 6.62 -2.13 -0.84
C LEU A 65 6.01 -3.00 -1.94
N TYR A 66 4.91 -2.53 -2.51
CA TYR A 66 4.35 -3.10 -3.71
C TYR A 66 5.04 -2.50 -4.93
N ASN A 67 5.72 -3.34 -5.70
CA ASN A 67 6.24 -2.96 -7.00
C ASN A 67 5.28 -3.53 -8.04
N PRO A 68 4.58 -2.70 -8.86
CA PRO A 68 3.86 -3.24 -9.99
C PRO A 68 4.87 -4.03 -10.82
N LYS A 69 4.54 -5.29 -11.15
CA LYS A 69 5.37 -6.07 -12.06
C LYS A 69 5.66 -5.19 -13.26
N VAL A 70 6.91 -4.74 -13.40
CA VAL A 70 7.43 -4.28 -14.68
C VAL A 70 7.04 -5.39 -15.61
N GLY A 71 6.12 -5.13 -16.54
CA GLY A 71 5.59 -6.15 -17.41
C GLY A 71 6.76 -6.96 -17.93
N SER A 72 6.73 -8.28 -17.70
CA SER A 72 7.55 -9.18 -18.48
C SER A 72 7.20 -8.84 -19.92
N ILE A 73 8.11 -8.15 -20.60
CA ILE A 73 8.06 -8.00 -22.05
C ILE A 73 8.42 -9.40 -22.56
N GLU A 74 7.40 -10.21 -22.83
CA GLU A 74 7.50 -11.37 -23.72
C GLU A 74 6.58 -11.14 -24.91
#